data_AF-A0A435ZVQ3-F1
#
_entry.id   AF-A0A435ZVQ3-F1
#
_cell.length_a   1.000
_cell.length_b   1.000
_cell.length_c   1.000
_cell.angle_alpha   90.00
_cell.angle_beta   90.00
_cell.angle_gamma   90.00
#
_symmetry.space_group_name_H-M   'P 1'
#
loop_
_entity.id
_entity.type
_entity.pdbx_description
1 polymer ?
#
loop_
_entity_poly.entity_id
_entity_poly.type
_entity_poly.pdbx_seq_one_letter_code
_entity_poly.pdbx_strand_id
1 'polypeptide(L)'
;MNKTLAWTAVLSLAVAVICLSLANSIAGNEWRGGRWWNFASSCRGSGDGTKPGSVTLVWQPISSEFQIALPATVTYRPGTPSQAVVSGDPEAVSHVRLSGNVLAFDDGFDCDGRPVSVQLTGPAVPSWRLSGSGRLELSALAQEALDLRISGSGDVRASGSVQD
;
A
#
# COMPACT_ATOMS: atom_id res chain seq x y z
N MET A 1 -18.95 -49.66 -18.08
CA MET A 1 -18.42 -48.30 -18.30
C MET A 1 -19.31 -47.33 -17.53
N ASN A 2 -18.71 -46.56 -16.62
CA ASN A 2 -19.28 -46.32 -15.28
C ASN A 2 -19.90 -44.93 -15.23
N LYS A 3 -21.19 -44.82 -15.61
CA LYS A 3 -21.92 -43.54 -15.73
C LYS A 3 -22.00 -42.73 -14.43
N THR A 4 -21.85 -43.38 -13.28
CA THR A 4 -21.91 -42.76 -11.95
C THR A 4 -20.66 -41.94 -11.59
N LEU A 5 -19.48 -42.35 -12.07
CA LEU A 5 -18.22 -41.63 -11.83
C LEU A 5 -18.09 -40.34 -12.65
N ALA A 6 -18.68 -40.32 -13.85
CA ALA A 6 -18.69 -39.13 -14.69
C ALA A 6 -19.58 -38.01 -14.10
N TRP A 7 -20.67 -38.38 -13.42
CA TRP A 7 -21.61 -37.43 -12.83
C TRP A 7 -21.04 -36.71 -11.61
N THR A 8 -20.27 -37.40 -10.77
CA THR A 8 -19.65 -36.80 -9.57
C THR A 8 -18.60 -35.75 -9.93
N ALA A 9 -17.84 -35.97 -11.01
CA ALA A 9 -16.82 -35.02 -11.47
C ALA A 9 -17.42 -33.70 -11.99
N VAL A 10 -18.56 -33.77 -12.70
CA VAL A 10 -19.25 -32.59 -13.22
C VAL A 10 -19.83 -31.74 -12.08
N LEU A 11 -20.37 -32.39 -11.04
CA LEU A 11 -20.89 -31.71 -9.85
C LEU A 11 -19.78 -30.95 -9.10
N SER A 12 -18.60 -31.53 -8.93
CA SER A 12 -17.47 -30.84 -8.28
C SER A 12 -16.95 -29.63 -9.07
N LEU A 13 -16.95 -29.72 -10.41
CA LEU A 13 -16.47 -28.63 -11.26
C LEU A 13 -17.45 -27.44 -11.27
N ALA A 14 -18.76 -27.69 -11.20
CA ALA A 14 -19.78 -26.64 -11.11
C ALA A 14 -19.68 -25.83 -9.81
N VAL A 15 -19.45 -26.48 -8.67
CA VAL A 15 -19.29 -25.80 -7.37
C VAL A 15 -18.05 -24.91 -7.35
N ALA A 16 -16.94 -25.37 -7.95
CA ALA A 16 -15.71 -24.57 -8.04
C ALA A 16 -15.90 -23.30 -8.88
N VAL A 17 -16.63 -23.38 -10.00
CA VAL A 17 -16.94 -22.22 -10.84
C VAL A 17 -17.79 -21.19 -10.08
N ILE A 18 -18.77 -21.64 -9.30
CA ILE A 18 -19.65 -20.77 -8.50
C ILE A 18 -18.85 -20.03 -7.40
N CYS A 19 -17.96 -20.72 -6.69
CA CYS A 19 -17.08 -20.09 -5.70
C CYS A 19 -16.12 -19.06 -6.32
N LEU A 20 -15.58 -19.32 -7.52
CA LEU A 20 -14.70 -18.38 -8.21
C LEU A 20 -15.47 -17.13 -8.71
N SER A 21 -16.73 -17.28 -9.13
CA SER A 21 -17.55 -16.13 -9.50
C SER A 21 -17.92 -15.24 -8.30
N LEU A 22 -18.16 -15.82 -7.12
CA LEU A 22 -18.43 -15.06 -5.89
C LEU A 22 -17.17 -14.36 -5.34
N ALA A 23 -15.99 -14.95 -5.52
CA ALA A 23 -14.73 -14.28 -5.17
C ALA A 23 -14.52 -12.98 -5.99
N ASN A 24 -14.98 -12.97 -7.24
CA ASN A 24 -14.82 -11.84 -8.15
C ASN A 24 -15.81 -10.68 -7.89
N SER A 25 -16.78 -10.85 -6.98
CA SER A 25 -17.69 -9.78 -6.54
C SER A 25 -17.30 -9.11 -5.22
N ILE A 26 -16.40 -9.71 -4.45
CA ILE A 26 -15.88 -9.13 -3.18
C ILE A 26 -14.50 -8.50 -3.42
N ALA A 27 -13.79 -8.92 -4.46
CA ALA A 27 -12.61 -8.25 -4.95
C ALA A 27 -13.02 -7.07 -5.84
N GLY A 28 -12.98 -5.86 -5.27
CA GLY A 28 -13.01 -4.62 -6.05
C GLY A 28 -12.07 -4.72 -7.25
N ASN A 29 -12.61 -4.44 -8.41
CA ASN A 29 -12.03 -4.62 -9.74
C ASN A 29 -10.97 -3.57 -10.12
N GLU A 30 -10.41 -2.85 -9.14
CA GLU A 30 -9.52 -1.71 -9.37
C GLU A 30 -8.02 -2.06 -9.31
N TRP A 31 -7.64 -3.28 -8.89
CA TRP A 31 -6.22 -3.61 -8.63
C TRP A 31 -5.69 -4.82 -9.40
N ARG A 32 -6.35 -5.25 -10.48
CA ARG A 32 -5.86 -6.30 -11.41
C ARG A 32 -5.34 -5.68 -12.72
N GLY A 33 -4.48 -4.67 -12.61
CA GLY A 33 -3.79 -4.06 -13.75
C GLY A 33 -2.30 -3.96 -13.45
N GLY A 34 -1.49 -4.81 -14.10
CA GLY A 34 -0.03 -4.85 -13.96
C GLY A 34 0.67 -3.61 -14.50
N ARG A 35 0.48 -2.46 -13.86
CA ARG A 35 1.10 -1.19 -14.22
C ARG A 35 1.80 -0.54 -13.02
N TRP A 36 2.49 -1.37 -12.25
CA TRP A 36 3.56 -1.00 -11.33
C TRP A 36 4.77 -0.43 -12.09
N TRP A 37 4.60 0.43 -13.08
CA TRP A 37 5.69 1.15 -13.78
C TRP A 37 5.33 2.62 -14.00
N ASN A 38 4.07 3.03 -13.76
CA ASN A 38 3.61 4.42 -13.89
C ASN A 38 3.82 5.26 -12.63
N PHE A 39 4.77 4.87 -11.79
CA PHE A 39 5.01 5.54 -10.51
C PHE A 39 5.96 6.72 -10.67
N ALA A 40 5.35 7.84 -11.01
CA ALA A 40 5.64 9.16 -10.46
C ALA A 40 4.90 10.18 -11.33
N SER A 41 3.67 10.53 -10.96
CA SER A 41 3.19 11.86 -11.29
C SER A 41 4.14 12.83 -10.61
N SER A 42 4.94 13.54 -11.40
CA SER A 42 5.86 14.55 -10.91
C SER A 42 5.05 15.73 -10.39
N CYS A 43 4.72 15.75 -9.10
CA CYS A 43 4.02 16.89 -8.51
C CYS A 43 5.01 18.07 -8.45
N ARG A 44 4.73 19.14 -9.18
CA ARG A 44 5.52 20.38 -9.12
C ARG A 44 4.81 21.35 -8.18
N GLY A 45 5.42 21.60 -7.01
CA GLY A 45 4.71 22.25 -5.91
C GLY A 45 4.51 23.76 -6.03
N SER A 46 3.29 24.21 -5.74
CA SER A 46 2.96 25.47 -5.06
C SER A 46 1.56 25.33 -4.45
N GLY A 47 1.47 25.16 -3.13
CA GLY A 47 0.20 24.85 -2.45
C GLY A 47 0.01 25.66 -1.18
N ASP A 48 -1.09 26.39 -1.18
CA ASP A 48 -1.60 27.33 -0.18
C ASP A 48 -2.23 26.61 1.03
N GLY A 49 -2.18 27.24 2.20
CA GLY A 49 -2.37 26.65 3.52
C GLY A 49 -3.80 26.21 3.88
N THR A 50 -4.34 25.21 3.21
CA THR A 50 -5.61 24.58 3.59
C THR A 50 -5.42 23.68 4.83
N LYS A 51 -6.37 23.77 5.77
CA LYS A 51 -6.33 23.10 7.08
C LYS A 51 -6.21 21.57 6.93
N PRO A 52 -5.34 20.91 7.71
CA PRO A 52 -5.10 19.49 7.53
C PRO A 52 -6.32 18.64 7.92
N GLY A 53 -6.77 17.79 7.00
CA GLY A 53 -7.62 16.63 7.32
C GLY A 53 -6.76 15.49 7.84
N SER A 54 -7.31 14.66 8.74
CA SER A 54 -6.62 13.46 9.25
C SER A 54 -7.57 12.26 9.22
N VAL A 55 -7.11 11.16 8.63
CA VAL A 55 -7.83 9.90 8.55
C VAL A 55 -6.99 8.81 9.18
N THR A 56 -7.59 8.04 10.08
CA THR A 56 -7.00 6.84 10.67
C THR A 56 -7.48 5.61 9.89
N LEU A 57 -6.52 4.87 9.34
CA LEU A 57 -6.74 3.60 8.67
C LEU A 57 -6.12 2.49 9.52
N VAL A 58 -6.87 1.42 9.77
CA VAL A 58 -6.31 0.20 10.35
C VAL A 58 -5.73 -0.63 9.21
N TRP A 59 -4.51 -1.14 9.40
CA TRP A 59 -3.85 -1.97 8.38
C TRP A 59 -3.23 -3.22 8.98
N GLN A 60 -3.13 -4.26 8.17
CA GLN A 60 -2.46 -5.51 8.51
C GLN A 60 -1.54 -5.86 7.33
N PRO A 61 -0.26 -6.20 7.57
CA PRO A 61 0.61 -6.64 6.50
C PRO A 61 0.09 -7.96 5.93
N ILE A 62 -0.21 -7.95 4.63
CA ILE A 62 -0.50 -9.18 3.88
C ILE A 62 0.76 -9.73 3.20
N SER A 63 1.81 -8.91 3.07
CA SER A 63 3.11 -9.27 2.50
C SER A 63 4.28 -8.74 3.34
N SER A 64 5.48 -9.25 3.04
CA SER A 64 6.75 -8.83 3.64
C SER A 64 7.35 -7.56 3.01
N GLU A 65 6.84 -7.12 1.86
CA GLU A 65 7.20 -5.85 1.22
C GLU A 65 6.09 -4.81 1.44
N PHE A 66 6.44 -3.57 1.79
CA PHE A 66 5.54 -2.42 1.84
C PHE A 66 5.97 -1.38 0.80
N GLN A 67 5.04 -1.00 -0.08
CA GLN A 67 5.32 -0.08 -1.18
C GLN A 67 4.65 1.27 -0.96
N ILE A 68 5.43 2.33 -1.14
CA ILE A 68 4.99 3.72 -1.13
C ILE A 68 5.13 4.23 -2.56
N ALA A 69 4.00 4.48 -3.20
CA ALA A 69 3.90 4.94 -4.58
C ALA A 69 3.20 6.31 -4.68
N LEU A 70 3.38 7.15 -3.67
CA LEU A 70 2.95 8.55 -3.68
C LEU A 70 4.07 9.47 -3.14
N PRO A 71 4.11 10.74 -3.58
CA PRO A 71 5.02 11.74 -3.05
C PRO A 71 4.54 12.27 -1.70
N ALA A 72 4.68 11.43 -0.68
CA ALA A 72 4.36 11.76 0.70
C ALA A 72 5.59 11.68 1.60
N THR A 73 5.48 12.28 2.79
CA THR A 73 6.40 12.00 3.90
C THR A 73 5.80 10.88 4.74
N VAL A 74 6.45 9.72 4.74
CA VAL A 74 6.02 8.54 5.48
C VAL A 74 6.97 8.30 6.65
N THR A 75 6.44 8.27 7.87
CA THR A 75 7.20 7.92 9.06
C THR A 75 6.68 6.58 9.59
N TYR A 76 7.55 5.60 9.74
CA TYR A 76 7.21 4.27 10.24
C TYR A 76 7.91 3.98 11.57
N ARG A 77 7.15 3.40 12.51
CA ARG A 77 7.68 2.83 13.76
C ARG A 77 7.05 1.48 14.05
N PRO A 78 7.85 0.47 14.45
CA PRO A 78 7.30 -0.78 14.96
C PRO A 78 6.42 -0.54 16.20
N GLY A 79 5.25 -1.15 16.25
CA GLY A 79 4.34 -1.00 17.39
C GLY A 79 2.97 -1.62 17.20
N THR A 80 2.23 -1.66 18.31
CA THR A 80 0.83 -2.09 18.38
C THR A 80 -0.01 -0.97 19.01
N PRO A 81 -1.21 -0.64 18.48
CA PRO A 81 -1.90 -1.28 17.36
C PRO A 81 -1.33 -0.91 15.98
N SER A 82 -1.61 -1.73 14.97
CA SER A 82 -1.24 -1.45 13.59
C SER A 82 -2.17 -0.41 13.00
N GLN A 83 -1.65 0.79 12.76
CA GLN A 83 -2.42 1.97 12.38
C GLN A 83 -1.63 2.82 11.38
N ALA A 84 -2.35 3.37 10.41
CA ALA A 84 -1.86 4.33 9.44
C ALA A 84 -2.65 5.63 9.62
N VAL A 85 -2.01 6.69 10.06
CA VAL A 85 -2.62 8.02 10.19
C VAL A 85 -2.16 8.86 9.01
N VAL A 86 -3.08 9.14 8.10
CA VAL A 86 -2.84 9.98 6.93
C VAL A 86 -3.32 11.39 7.24
N SER A 87 -2.45 12.37 7.11
CA SER A 87 -2.74 13.77 7.41
C SER A 87 -2.23 14.68 6.31
N GLY A 88 -2.97 15.73 5.95
CA GLY A 88 -2.58 16.64 4.88
C GLY A 88 -3.79 17.40 4.33
N ASP A 89 -3.67 17.89 3.10
CA ASP A 89 -4.79 18.52 2.41
C ASP A 89 -6.00 17.56 2.33
N PRO A 90 -7.22 17.96 2.72
CA PRO A 90 -8.38 17.07 2.76
C PRO A 90 -8.69 16.37 1.42
N GLU A 91 -8.47 17.05 0.30
CA GLU A 91 -8.67 16.49 -1.04
C GLU A 91 -7.56 15.49 -1.37
N ALA A 92 -6.31 15.75 -0.96
CA ALA A 92 -5.25 14.76 -1.14
C ALA A 92 -5.48 13.52 -0.26
N VAL A 93 -5.86 13.72 1.00
CA VAL A 93 -6.14 12.63 1.95
C VAL A 93 -7.31 11.76 1.49
N SER A 94 -8.36 12.34 0.90
CA SER A 94 -9.52 11.59 0.40
C SER A 94 -9.19 10.66 -0.78
N HIS A 95 -8.11 10.94 -1.50
CA HIS A 95 -7.60 10.14 -2.61
C HIS A 95 -6.46 9.19 -2.23
N VAL A 96 -5.99 9.19 -0.98
CA VAL A 96 -5.05 8.18 -0.51
C VAL A 96 -5.76 6.84 -0.36
N ARG A 97 -5.16 5.78 -0.91
CA ARG A 97 -5.59 4.40 -0.73
C ARG A 97 -4.46 3.58 -0.16
N LEU A 98 -4.79 2.74 0.80
CA LEU A 98 -3.93 1.68 1.31
C LEU A 98 -4.59 0.34 0.95
N SER A 99 -4.07 -0.34 -0.07
CA SER A 99 -4.57 -1.64 -0.52
C SER A 99 -3.53 -2.70 -0.21
N GLY A 100 -3.81 -3.50 0.83
CA GLY A 100 -2.85 -4.48 1.36
C GLY A 100 -1.59 -3.79 1.90
N ASN A 101 -0.54 -3.81 1.09
CA ASN A 101 0.79 -3.26 1.41
C ASN A 101 1.21 -2.12 0.48
N VAL A 102 0.32 -1.66 -0.40
CA VAL A 102 0.60 -0.57 -1.35
C VAL A 102 -0.14 0.68 -0.92
N LEU A 103 0.61 1.74 -0.68
CA LEU A 103 0.11 3.07 -0.39
C LEU A 103 0.28 3.95 -1.64
N ALA A 104 -0.83 4.41 -2.22
CA ALA A 104 -0.85 5.18 -3.46
C ALA A 104 -2.01 6.20 -3.47
N PHE A 105 -2.01 7.09 -4.45
CA PHE A 105 -3.19 7.87 -4.80
C PHE A 105 -4.11 7.08 -5.75
N ASP A 106 -5.40 7.40 -5.74
CA ASP A 106 -6.32 6.97 -6.79
C ASP A 106 -5.83 7.42 -8.19
N ASP A 107 -6.13 6.62 -9.20
CA ASP A 107 -5.82 6.96 -10.59
C ASP A 107 -6.47 8.30 -11.00
N GLY A 108 -5.66 9.18 -11.61
CA GLY A 108 -6.13 10.47 -12.12
C GLY A 108 -6.13 11.62 -11.10
N PHE A 109 -5.66 11.40 -9.87
CA PHE A 109 -5.47 12.48 -8.92
C PHE A 109 -4.26 13.36 -9.27
N ASP A 110 -4.51 14.65 -9.47
CA ASP A 110 -3.47 15.66 -9.64
C ASP A 110 -3.00 16.15 -8.25
N CYS A 111 -1.76 15.83 -7.91
CA CYS A 111 -1.15 16.03 -6.61
C CYS A 111 -0.46 17.40 -6.45
N ASP A 112 -0.71 18.34 -7.36
CA ASP A 112 -0.08 19.65 -7.45
C ASP A 112 0.05 20.36 -6.09
N GLY A 113 1.27 20.30 -5.53
CA GLY A 113 1.66 21.04 -4.33
C GLY A 113 0.95 20.66 -3.05
N ARG A 114 0.29 19.49 -2.97
CA ARG A 114 -0.45 19.07 -1.77
C ARG A 114 0.36 18.07 -0.94
N PRO A 115 1.07 18.52 0.11
CA PRO A 115 1.86 17.62 0.93
C PRO A 115 0.95 16.67 1.72
N VAL A 116 1.28 15.38 1.69
CA VAL A 116 0.65 14.37 2.53
C VAL A 116 1.71 13.80 3.47
N SER A 117 1.33 13.67 4.74
CA SER A 117 2.12 13.06 5.80
C SER A 117 1.43 11.79 6.27
N VAL A 118 2.17 10.69 6.36
CA VAL A 118 1.62 9.39 6.76
C VAL A 118 2.43 8.86 7.91
N GLN A 119 1.78 8.64 9.05
CA GLN A 119 2.37 7.98 10.21
C GLN A 119 1.91 6.53 10.22
N LEU A 120 2.85 5.62 10.02
CA LEU A 120 2.63 4.18 10.03
C LEU A 120 3.17 3.60 11.35
N THR A 121 2.30 2.87 12.03
CA THR A 121 2.67 2.01 13.15
C THR A 121 2.24 0.59 12.82
N GLY A 122 3.11 -0.40 13.05
CA GLY A 122 2.74 -1.78 12.76
C GLY A 122 3.82 -2.80 13.11
N PRO A 123 3.62 -4.07 12.71
CA PRO A 123 4.61 -5.13 12.90
C PRO A 123 5.81 -4.93 11.97
N ALA A 124 6.94 -5.56 12.30
CA ALA A 124 8.17 -5.49 11.51
C ALA A 124 7.95 -5.79 10.02
N VAL A 125 8.48 -4.91 9.16
CA VAL A 125 8.41 -5.02 7.71
C VAL A 125 9.83 -5.14 7.16
N PRO A 126 10.21 -6.31 6.62
CA PRO A 126 11.58 -6.54 6.18
C PRO A 126 11.91 -5.87 4.84
N SER A 127 10.94 -5.56 3.97
CA SER A 127 11.21 -4.92 2.68
C SER A 127 10.38 -3.67 2.45
N TRP A 128 11.03 -2.58 2.03
CA TRP A 128 10.38 -1.30 1.74
C TRP A 128 10.73 -0.83 0.33
N ARG A 129 9.70 -0.43 -0.42
CA ARG A 129 9.85 0.11 -1.76
C ARG A 129 9.28 1.53 -1.84
N LEU A 130 10.15 2.51 -2.03
CA LEU A 130 9.77 3.90 -2.29
C LEU A 130 9.81 4.17 -3.80
N SER A 131 8.67 4.53 -4.38
CA SER A 131 8.55 4.91 -5.79
C SER A 131 8.12 6.38 -5.89
N GLY A 132 8.88 7.19 -6.62
CA GLY A 132 8.64 8.64 -6.78
C GLY A 132 9.59 9.52 -5.98
N SER A 133 9.11 10.68 -5.54
CA SER A 133 9.88 11.74 -4.87
C SER A 133 9.53 11.93 -3.39
N GLY A 134 8.91 10.91 -2.77
CA GLY A 134 8.53 10.95 -1.37
C GLY A 134 9.73 10.85 -0.42
N ARG A 135 9.46 10.96 0.88
CA ARG A 135 10.43 10.74 1.95
C ARG A 135 9.95 9.60 2.84
N LEU A 136 10.81 8.64 3.12
CA LEU A 136 10.55 7.55 4.06
C LEU A 136 11.50 7.67 5.26
N GLU A 137 10.93 7.68 6.45
CA GLU A 137 11.66 7.65 7.71
C GLU A 137 11.25 6.41 8.51
N LEU A 138 12.18 5.46 8.65
CA LEU A 138 12.01 4.26 9.46
C LEU A 138 12.76 4.46 10.77
N SER A 139 12.07 4.40 11.91
CA SER A 139 12.70 4.59 13.23
C SER A 139 12.48 3.40 14.15
N ALA A 140 13.47 3.16 15.01
CA ALA A 140 13.44 2.11 16.02
C ALA A 140 13.17 0.71 15.43
N LEU A 141 13.74 0.42 14.26
CA LEU A 141 13.68 -0.90 13.66
C LEU A 141 14.37 -1.92 14.57
N ALA A 142 13.78 -3.10 14.70
CA ALA A 142 14.35 -4.26 15.39
C ALA A 142 13.86 -5.52 14.66
N GLN A 143 14.62 -5.96 13.66
CA GLN A 143 14.22 -7.05 12.77
C GLN A 143 15.43 -7.83 12.24
N GLU A 144 15.20 -8.99 11.63
CA GLU A 144 16.28 -9.84 11.10
C GLU A 144 16.84 -9.28 9.78
N ALA A 145 15.97 -8.82 8.87
CA ALA A 145 16.39 -8.33 7.56
C ALA A 145 15.79 -6.96 7.25
N LEU A 146 16.51 -6.16 6.45
CA LEU A 146 16.01 -4.90 5.88
C LEU A 146 16.47 -4.76 4.42
N ASP A 147 15.51 -4.80 3.49
CA ASP A 147 15.67 -4.51 2.06
C ASP A 147 15.00 -3.16 1.76
N LEU A 148 15.77 -2.22 1.21
CA LEU A 148 15.28 -0.88 0.83
C LEU A 148 15.47 -0.69 -0.68
N ARG A 149 14.37 -0.39 -1.38
CA ARG A 149 14.39 -0.10 -2.83
C ARG A 149 13.82 1.29 -3.09
N ILE A 150 14.60 2.11 -3.78
CA ILE A 150 14.16 3.45 -4.20
C ILE A 150 14.11 3.47 -5.72
N SER A 151 12.99 3.93 -6.27
CA SER A 151 12.79 4.15 -7.69
C SER A 151 12.30 5.58 -7.91
N GLY A 152 13.20 6.51 -8.21
CA GLY A 152 12.89 7.94 -8.37
C GLY A 152 13.91 8.83 -7.67
N SER A 153 13.45 9.99 -7.20
CA SER A 153 14.27 11.02 -6.54
C SER A 153 13.95 11.18 -5.04
N GLY A 154 13.33 10.16 -4.43
CA GLY A 154 12.94 10.18 -3.03
C GLY A 154 14.10 9.97 -2.06
N ASP A 155 13.85 10.30 -0.80
CA ASP A 155 14.80 10.14 0.31
C ASP A 155 14.36 9.03 1.26
N VAL A 156 15.32 8.21 1.73
CA VAL A 156 15.05 7.22 2.80
C VAL A 156 16.03 7.44 3.95
N ARG A 157 15.52 7.48 5.18
CA ARG A 157 16.30 7.43 6.43
C ARG A 157 15.81 6.25 7.26
N ALA A 158 16.74 5.42 7.73
CA ALA A 158 16.43 4.28 8.58
C ALA A 158 17.32 4.29 9.83
N SER A 159 16.74 3.95 10.99
CA SER A 159 17.44 3.84 12.27
C SER A 159 16.91 2.67 13.09
N GLY A 160 17.82 1.93 13.73
CA GLY A 160 17.49 0.73 14.51
C GLY A 160 18.59 -0.33 14.46
N SER A 161 18.21 -1.57 14.74
CA SER A 161 19.07 -2.76 14.63
C SER A 161 18.52 -3.78 13.63
N VAL A 162 19.44 -4.41 12.92
CA VAL A 162 19.18 -5.52 11.99
C VAL A 162 20.09 -6.67 12.39
N GLN A 163 19.54 -7.88 12.53
CA GLN A 163 20.26 -9.09 12.98
C GLN A 163 20.39 -10.07 11.80
N ASP A 164 21.58 -10.17 11.22
CA ASP A 164 21.93 -11.12 10.16
C ASP A 164 22.09 -12.55 10.69
#